data_AF-A0A954C6V6-F1
#
_entry.id   AF-A0A954C6V6-F1
#
_cell.length_a   1.000
_cell.length_b   1.000
_cell.length_c   1.000
_cell.angle_alpha   90.00
_cell.angle_beta   90.00
_cell.angle_gamma   90.00
#
_symmetry.space_group_name_H-M   'P 1'
#
loop_
_entity.id
_entity.type
_entity.pdbx_description
1 polymer ?
#
loop_
_entity_poly.entity_id
_entity_poly.type
_entity_poly.pdbx_seq_one_letter_code
_entity_poly.pdbx_strand_id
1 'polypeptide(L)'
;MAELRTRYNELLGIPNEIKDPDLYQLLGLSRGGSLDGLDAAYRESMSTLQRIRSPKHKSFIEFLKGELRTAKATLGDPRKRAEYDARLLAERRSRVEIVLDVVLADGFLTPVEEARVVDMAAQSGLLPDEAQLVIEEQLERRGARRVEQRVAHP
;
A
#
# COMPACT_ATOMS: atom_id res chain seq x y z
N MET A 1 -13.96 -5.44 23.96
CA MET A 1 -14.39 -6.27 22.82
C MET A 1 -13.14 -6.89 22.21
N ALA A 2 -13.10 -8.20 21.95
CA ALA A 2 -11.93 -8.83 21.35
C ALA A 2 -11.87 -8.43 19.86
N GLU A 3 -10.79 -7.76 19.45
CA GLU A 3 -10.56 -7.48 18.02
C GLU A 3 -10.44 -8.80 17.25
N LEU A 4 -11.19 -8.90 16.14
CA LEU A 4 -11.09 -10.02 15.21
C LEU A 4 -9.73 -9.95 14.52
N ARG A 5 -8.81 -10.83 14.92
CA ARG A 5 -7.49 -10.93 14.30
C ARG A 5 -7.61 -11.51 12.89
N THR A 6 -6.97 -10.88 11.92
CA THR A 6 -6.82 -11.44 10.58
C THR A 6 -5.88 -12.64 10.62
N ARG A 7 -5.99 -13.54 9.64
CA ARG A 7 -5.05 -14.68 9.56
C ARG A 7 -3.60 -14.22 9.32
N TYR A 8 -3.42 -13.08 8.65
CA TYR A 8 -2.10 -12.45 8.49
C TYR A 8 -1.54 -11.97 9.83
N ASN A 9 -2.38 -11.34 10.66
CA ASN A 9 -2.01 -10.93 12.02
C ASN A 9 -1.63 -12.14 12.89
N GLU A 10 -2.45 -13.18 12.88
CA GLU A 10 -2.21 -14.38 13.70
C GLU A 10 -0.90 -15.11 13.33
N LEU A 11 -0.51 -15.12 12.06
CA LEU A 11 0.59 -15.96 11.56
C LEU A 11 1.89 -15.20 11.31
N LEU A 12 1.82 -13.93 10.94
CA LEU A 12 2.98 -13.09 10.59
C LEU A 12 3.05 -11.78 11.38
N GLY A 13 2.08 -11.50 12.27
CA GLY A 13 2.06 -10.27 13.06
C GLY A 13 1.69 -9.02 12.26
N ILE A 14 1.19 -9.17 11.04
CA ILE A 14 0.77 -8.05 10.18
C ILE A 14 -0.42 -7.32 10.84
N PRO A 15 -0.44 -5.97 10.92
CA PRO A 15 -1.54 -5.21 11.50
C PRO A 15 -2.91 -5.55 10.89
N ASN A 16 -3.97 -5.53 11.71
CA ASN A 16 -5.31 -5.91 11.27
C ASN A 16 -5.92 -4.92 10.27
N GLU A 17 -5.43 -3.67 10.24
CA GLU A 17 -5.85 -2.68 9.24
C GLU A 17 -5.46 -3.12 7.81
N ILE A 18 -4.40 -3.93 7.67
CA ILE A 18 -3.91 -4.44 6.40
C ILE A 18 -4.66 -5.72 6.05
N LYS A 19 -5.70 -5.59 5.23
CA LYS A 19 -6.52 -6.72 4.78
C LYS A 19 -5.83 -7.59 3.73
N ASP A 20 -5.06 -6.96 2.86
CA ASP A 20 -4.36 -7.60 1.74
C ASP A 20 -2.92 -7.07 1.68
N PRO A 21 -1.98 -7.72 2.39
CA PRO A 21 -0.62 -7.24 2.48
C PRO A 21 0.13 -7.40 1.16
N ASP A 22 0.86 -6.36 0.78
CA ASP A 22 1.76 -6.39 -0.37
C ASP A 22 3.05 -7.21 -0.07
N LEU A 23 3.90 -7.42 -1.08
CA LEU A 23 5.11 -8.25 -0.92
C LEU A 23 6.12 -7.65 0.07
N TYR A 24 6.15 -6.33 0.22
CA TYR A 24 7.00 -5.65 1.21
C TYR A 24 6.44 -5.88 2.62
N GLN A 25 5.13 -5.71 2.79
CA GLN A 25 4.42 -5.89 4.06
C GLN A 25 4.49 -7.34 4.56
N LEU A 26 4.42 -8.33 3.67
CA LEU A 26 4.61 -9.75 4.01
C LEU A 26 5.98 -10.06 4.62
N LEU A 27 7.00 -9.27 4.26
CA LEU A 27 8.36 -9.38 4.76
C LEU A 27 8.68 -8.35 5.85
N GLY A 28 7.74 -7.49 6.24
CA GLY A 28 7.99 -6.41 7.20
C GLY A 28 8.97 -5.35 6.70
N LEU A 29 9.06 -5.15 5.38
CA LEU A 29 9.96 -4.19 4.75
C LEU A 29 9.21 -2.93 4.32
N SER A 30 9.93 -1.81 4.19
CA SER A 30 9.40 -0.56 3.64
C SER A 30 9.71 -0.46 2.15
N ARG A 31 8.71 -0.11 1.33
CA ARG A 31 8.86 0.01 -0.14
C ARG A 31 9.90 1.07 -0.56
N GLY A 32 9.90 2.20 0.14
CA GLY A 32 10.85 3.30 -0.12
C GLY A 32 12.23 3.12 0.54
N GLY A 33 12.43 2.01 1.27
CA GLY A 33 13.68 1.74 1.99
C GLY A 33 14.69 0.92 1.20
N SER A 34 15.88 0.77 1.79
CA SER A 34 16.86 -0.22 1.33
C SER A 34 16.33 -1.65 1.54
N LEU A 35 16.71 -2.55 0.64
CA LEU A 35 16.46 -4.00 0.77
C LEU A 35 17.65 -4.74 1.42
N ASP A 36 18.57 -3.99 2.04
CA ASP A 36 19.62 -4.54 2.90
C ASP A 36 18.97 -5.25 4.09
N GLY A 37 18.78 -6.56 3.96
CA GLY A 37 18.03 -7.37 4.93
C GLY A 37 16.91 -8.22 4.34
N LEU A 38 16.64 -8.14 3.02
CA LEU A 38 15.62 -8.95 2.36
C LEU A 38 15.73 -10.45 2.70
N ASP A 39 16.94 -10.98 2.66
CA ASP A 39 17.20 -12.39 2.98
C ASP A 39 16.98 -12.72 4.45
N ALA A 40 17.32 -11.80 5.36
CA ALA A 40 17.10 -11.97 6.79
C ALA A 40 15.59 -11.95 7.10
N ALA A 41 14.87 -10.96 6.58
CA ALA A 41 13.42 -10.84 6.70
C ALA A 41 12.69 -12.08 6.17
N TYR A 42 13.06 -12.55 4.96
CA TYR A 42 12.50 -13.78 4.40
C TYR A 42 12.73 -15.00 5.30
N ARG A 43 13.95 -15.19 5.81
CA ARG A 43 14.28 -16.31 6.70
C ARG A 43 13.50 -16.24 8.01
N GLU A 44 13.35 -15.05 8.57
CA GLU A 44 12.59 -14.81 9.79
C GLU A 44 11.12 -15.17 9.59
N SER A 45 10.44 -14.58 8.60
CA SER A 45 9.03 -14.87 8.29
C SER A 45 8.81 -16.34 7.98
N MET A 46 9.70 -16.97 7.21
CA MET A 46 9.62 -18.41 6.89
C MET A 46 9.77 -19.28 8.15
N SER A 47 10.73 -18.95 9.02
CA SER A 47 10.95 -19.64 10.29
C SER A 47 9.73 -19.52 11.20
N THR A 48 9.12 -18.33 11.28
CA THR A 48 7.88 -18.10 12.04
C THR A 48 6.77 -19.04 11.57
N LEU A 49 6.50 -19.11 10.26
CA LEU A 49 5.47 -20.01 9.72
C LEU A 49 5.78 -21.50 9.93
N GLN A 50 7.06 -21.90 9.88
CA GLN A 50 7.46 -23.30 10.07
C GLN A 50 7.30 -23.78 11.52
N ARG A 51 7.41 -22.88 12.50
CA ARG A 51 7.21 -23.21 13.92
C ARG A 51 5.74 -23.42 14.27
N ILE A 52 4.81 -22.85 13.50
CA ILE A 52 3.38 -22.96 13.74
C ILE A 52 2.89 -24.37 13.39
N ARG A 53 2.50 -25.14 14.41
CA ARG A 53 1.85 -26.45 14.26
C ARG A 53 0.35 -26.31 14.46
N SER A 54 -0.35 -25.81 13.44
CA SER A 54 -1.82 -25.68 13.48
C SER A 54 -2.49 -26.36 12.28
N PRO A 55 -3.22 -27.47 12.50
CA PRO A 55 -4.01 -28.11 11.45
C PRO A 55 -5.04 -27.17 10.82
N LYS A 56 -5.62 -26.27 11.63
CA LYS A 56 -6.59 -25.25 11.20
C LYS A 56 -6.03 -24.31 10.14
N HIS A 57 -4.76 -23.95 10.26
CA HIS A 57 -4.11 -22.99 9.35
C HIS A 57 -3.23 -23.67 8.29
N LYS A 58 -3.21 -25.01 8.20
CA LYS A 58 -2.25 -25.73 7.35
C LYS A 58 -2.23 -25.24 5.90
N SER A 59 -3.40 -25.16 5.24
CA SER A 59 -3.48 -24.70 3.85
C SER A 59 -3.04 -23.24 3.69
N PHE A 60 -3.43 -22.38 4.62
CA PHE A 60 -3.09 -20.96 4.59
C PHE A 60 -1.60 -20.71 4.91
N ILE A 61 -0.99 -21.51 5.77
CA ILE A 61 0.46 -21.50 6.01
C ILE A 61 1.22 -21.88 4.74
N GLU A 62 0.80 -22.92 4.03
CA GLU A 62 1.45 -23.29 2.76
C GLU A 62 1.29 -22.21 1.69
N PHE A 63 0.11 -21.58 1.61
CA PHE A 63 -0.11 -20.39 0.78
C PHE A 63 0.87 -19.26 1.13
N LEU A 64 0.96 -18.87 2.41
CA LEU A 64 1.89 -17.81 2.85
C LEU A 64 3.35 -18.14 2.57
N LYS A 65 3.77 -19.41 2.71
CA LYS A 65 5.12 -19.81 2.31
C LYS A 65 5.36 -19.62 0.81
N GLY A 66 4.34 -19.85 -0.02
CA GLY A 66 4.35 -19.51 -1.44
C GLY A 66 4.56 -18.02 -1.65
N GLU A 67 3.73 -17.20 -1.02
CA GLU A 67 3.80 -15.74 -1.10
C GLU A 67 5.16 -15.18 -0.65
N LEU A 68 5.74 -15.70 0.45
CA LEU A 68 7.07 -15.29 0.90
C LEU A 68 8.18 -15.64 -0.10
N ARG A 69 8.08 -16.78 -0.80
CA ARG A 69 9.04 -17.13 -1.87
C ARG A 69 8.89 -16.18 -3.05
N THR A 70 7.65 -15.87 -3.44
CA THR A 70 7.36 -14.87 -4.47
C THR A 70 7.91 -13.51 -4.08
N ALA A 71 7.68 -13.07 -2.85
CA ALA A 71 8.17 -11.81 -2.32
C ALA A 71 9.71 -11.72 -2.43
N LYS A 72 10.43 -12.74 -1.94
CA LYS A 72 11.88 -12.80 -2.06
C LYS A 72 12.36 -12.79 -3.53
N ALA A 73 11.73 -13.58 -4.40
CA ALA A 73 12.14 -13.69 -5.79
C ALA A 73 11.86 -12.41 -6.60
N THR A 74 10.75 -11.73 -6.32
CA THR A 74 10.36 -10.50 -7.00
C THR A 74 11.16 -9.31 -6.48
N LEU A 75 11.26 -9.13 -5.16
CA LEU A 75 11.95 -7.98 -4.57
C LEU A 75 13.47 -8.08 -4.67
N GLY A 76 14.02 -9.30 -4.73
CA GLY A 76 15.46 -9.54 -4.88
C GLY A 76 15.99 -9.35 -6.29
N ASP A 77 15.10 -9.28 -7.30
CA ASP A 77 15.45 -9.01 -8.69
C ASP A 77 15.08 -7.54 -9.02
N PRO A 78 16.05 -6.65 -9.31
CA PRO A 78 15.78 -5.24 -9.54
C PRO A 78 14.76 -4.97 -10.64
N ARG A 79 14.73 -5.80 -11.69
CA ARG A 79 13.79 -5.63 -12.80
C ARG A 79 12.38 -6.04 -12.37
N LYS A 80 12.23 -7.21 -11.75
CA LYS A 80 10.92 -7.67 -11.27
C LYS A 80 10.37 -6.76 -10.17
N ARG A 81 11.24 -6.23 -9.32
CA ARG A 81 10.89 -5.23 -8.32
C ARG A 81 10.33 -3.98 -9.00
N ALA A 82 11.02 -3.42 -9.99
CA ALA A 82 10.54 -2.24 -10.71
C ALA A 82 9.18 -2.49 -11.41
N GLU A 83 9.01 -3.65 -12.06
CA GLU A 83 7.73 -4.04 -12.68
C GLU A 83 6.62 -4.18 -11.63
N TYR A 84 6.93 -4.76 -10.48
CA TYR A 84 6.00 -4.89 -9.35
C TYR A 84 5.61 -3.53 -8.76
N ASP A 85 6.59 -2.65 -8.53
CA ASP A 85 6.38 -1.31 -7.99
C ASP A 85 5.52 -0.47 -8.93
N ALA A 86 5.73 -0.58 -10.25
CA ALA A 86 4.90 0.10 -11.24
C ALA A 86 3.45 -0.39 -11.22
N ARG A 87 3.23 -1.71 -11.11
CA ARG A 87 1.88 -2.27 -10.96
C ARG A 87 1.20 -1.81 -9.68
N LEU A 88 1.92 -1.85 -8.56
CA LEU A 88 1.40 -1.44 -7.26
C LEU A 88 1.04 0.05 -7.26
N LEU A 89 1.88 0.89 -7.87
CA LEU A 89 1.60 2.30 -8.09
C LEU A 89 0.32 2.49 -8.91
N ALA A 90 0.16 1.79 -10.04
CA ALA A 90 -1.02 1.90 -10.88
C ALA A 90 -2.32 1.50 -10.13
N GLU A 91 -2.29 0.40 -9.38
CA GLU A 91 -3.44 -0.06 -8.57
C GLU A 91 -3.82 0.96 -7.49
N ARG A 92 -2.83 1.51 -6.79
CA ARG A 92 -3.05 2.50 -5.72
C ARG A 92 -3.50 3.85 -6.27
N ARG A 93 -2.89 4.28 -7.37
CA ARG A 93 -3.25 5.49 -8.11
C ARG A 93 -4.72 5.47 -8.50
N SER A 94 -5.21 4.37 -9.09
CA SER A 94 -6.61 4.26 -9.49
C SER A 94 -7.58 4.52 -8.33
N ARG A 95 -7.26 4.08 -7.11
CA ARG A 95 -8.08 4.34 -5.92
C ARG A 95 -8.12 5.82 -5.55
N VAL A 96 -6.98 6.50 -5.64
CA VAL A 96 -6.88 7.93 -5.33
C VAL A 96 -7.55 8.78 -6.41
N GLU A 97 -7.42 8.39 -7.68
CA GLU A 97 -8.08 9.07 -8.80
C GLU A 97 -9.60 9.10 -8.63
N ILE A 98 -10.24 8.01 -8.20
CA ILE A 98 -11.69 7.97 -7.94
C ILE A 98 -12.11 9.05 -6.93
N VAL A 99 -11.28 9.33 -5.92
CA VAL A 99 -11.61 10.35 -4.91
C VAL A 99 -11.30 11.74 -5.43
N LEU A 100 -10.17 11.91 -6.13
CA LEU A 100 -9.86 13.17 -6.80
C LEU A 100 -10.92 13.55 -7.82
N ASP A 101 -11.55 12.60 -8.49
CA ASP A 101 -12.66 12.84 -9.42
C ASP A 101 -13.84 13.53 -8.74
N VAL A 102 -14.12 13.16 -7.49
CA VAL A 102 -15.20 13.74 -6.67
C VAL A 102 -14.75 15.09 -6.09
N VAL A 103 -13.54 15.16 -5.55
CA VAL A 103 -13.01 16.37 -4.89
C VAL A 103 -12.84 17.51 -5.90
N LEU A 104 -12.33 17.19 -7.09
CA LEU A 104 -12.07 18.15 -8.17
C LEU A 104 -13.28 18.39 -9.07
N ALA A 105 -14.49 17.96 -8.70
CA ALA A 105 -15.69 18.13 -9.50
C ALA A 105 -15.95 19.62 -9.85
N ASP A 106 -15.61 20.53 -8.94
CA ASP A 106 -15.77 21.98 -9.12
C ASP A 106 -14.53 22.67 -9.71
N GLY A 107 -13.48 21.91 -10.07
CA GLY A 107 -12.24 22.45 -10.64
C GLY A 107 -11.29 23.11 -9.63
N PHE A 108 -11.51 22.88 -8.33
CA PHE A 108 -10.72 23.48 -7.26
C PHE A 108 -10.27 22.44 -6.24
N LEU A 109 -9.09 22.64 -5.68
CA LEU A 109 -8.56 21.85 -4.56
C LEU A 109 -8.17 22.79 -3.42
N THR A 110 -8.83 22.66 -2.28
CA THR A 110 -8.45 23.41 -1.07
C THR A 110 -7.38 22.67 -0.27
N PRO A 111 -6.61 23.35 0.61
CA PRO A 111 -5.61 22.69 1.45
C PRO A 111 -6.19 21.58 2.33
N VAL A 112 -7.42 21.74 2.82
CA VAL A 112 -8.10 20.73 3.65
C VAL A 112 -8.45 19.49 2.83
N GLU A 113 -8.89 19.68 1.59
CA GLU A 113 -9.18 18.56 0.68
C GLU A 113 -7.89 17.87 0.23
N GLU A 114 -6.84 18.63 -0.09
CA GLU A 114 -5.53 18.08 -0.44
C GLU A 114 -4.97 17.24 0.70
N ALA A 115 -4.99 17.75 1.94
CA ALA A 115 -4.54 16.99 3.11
C ALA A 115 -5.32 15.67 3.27
N ARG A 116 -6.65 15.69 3.07
CA ARG A 116 -7.48 14.46 3.12
C ARG A 116 -7.13 13.48 2.01
N VAL A 117 -6.88 13.97 0.80
CA VAL A 117 -6.47 13.13 -0.34
C VAL A 117 -5.10 12.52 -0.06
N VAL A 118 -4.14 13.28 0.47
CA VAL A 118 -2.81 12.80 0.86
C VAL A 118 -2.91 11.73 1.96
N ASP A 119 -3.69 11.98 3.01
CA ASP A 119 -3.90 10.99 4.09
C ASP A 119 -4.50 9.69 3.54
N MET A 120 -5.48 9.79 2.64
CA MET A 120 -6.09 8.63 2.01
C MET A 120 -5.14 7.92 1.04
N ALA A 121 -4.31 8.66 0.31
CA ALA A 121 -3.27 8.10 -0.55
C ALA A 121 -2.26 7.31 0.29
N ALA A 122 -1.84 7.85 1.43
CA ALA A 122 -0.97 7.17 2.39
C ALA A 122 -1.62 5.88 2.95
N GLN A 123 -2.91 5.93 3.30
CA GLN A 123 -3.67 4.73 3.71
C GLN A 123 -3.79 3.70 2.60
N SER A 124 -3.79 4.13 1.34
CA SER A 124 -3.75 3.25 0.17
C SER A 124 -2.35 2.71 -0.12
N GLY A 125 -1.32 3.19 0.59
CA GLY A 125 0.08 2.78 0.49
C GLY A 125 0.90 3.56 -0.53
N LEU A 126 0.39 4.66 -1.08
CA LEU A 126 1.21 5.57 -1.89
C LEU A 126 2.27 6.24 -1.01
N LEU A 127 3.46 6.43 -1.57
CA LEU A 127 4.48 7.25 -0.94
C LEU A 127 4.07 8.73 -1.06
N PRO A 128 4.54 9.62 -0.17
CA PRO A 128 4.22 11.04 -0.23
C PRO A 128 4.47 11.68 -1.60
N ASP A 129 5.63 11.40 -2.19
CA ASP A 129 6.01 11.96 -3.50
C ASP A 129 5.10 11.44 -4.64
N GLU A 130 4.70 10.16 -4.58
CA GLU A 130 3.78 9.58 -5.55
C GLU A 130 2.36 10.14 -5.40
N ALA A 131 1.90 10.34 -4.17
CA ALA A 131 0.60 10.95 -3.91
C ALA A 131 0.56 12.36 -4.50
N GLN A 132 1.63 13.13 -4.30
CA GLN A 132 1.71 14.48 -4.82
C GLN A 132 1.73 14.53 -6.35
N LEU A 133 2.51 13.64 -6.97
CA LEU A 133 2.55 13.50 -8.42
C LEU A 133 1.18 13.14 -9.00
N VAL A 134 0.44 12.21 -8.36
CA VAL A 134 -0.93 11.88 -8.79
C VAL A 134 -1.87 13.08 -8.67
N ILE A 135 -1.78 13.85 -7.59
CA ILE A 135 -2.60 15.06 -7.39
C ILE A 135 -2.29 16.09 -8.48
N GLU A 136 -1.02 16.36 -8.75
CA GLU A 136 -0.59 17.32 -9.76
C GLU A 136 -1.06 16.94 -11.16
N GLU A 137 -0.85 15.69 -11.56
CA GLU A 137 -1.31 15.19 -12.86
C GLU A 137 -2.84 15.27 -13.01
N GLN A 138 -3.61 15.05 -11.93
CA GLN A 138 -5.07 15.16 -11.97
C GLN A 138 -5.55 16.61 -12.01
N LEU A 139 -4.85 17.54 -11.34
CA LEU A 139 -5.11 18.97 -11.45
C LEU A 139 -4.90 19.43 -12.90
N GLU A 140 -3.76 19.09 -13.50
CA GLU A 140 -3.44 19.43 -14.89
C GLU A 140 -4.46 18.84 -15.87
N ARG A 141 -4.72 17.53 -15.76
CA ARG A 141 -5.67 16.81 -16.63
C ARG A 141 -7.08 17.40 -16.61
N ARG A 142 -7.52 17.93 -15.46
CA ARG A 142 -8.86 18.49 -15.27
C ARG A 142 -8.92 20.00 -15.45
N GLY A 143 -7.79 20.67 -15.68
CA GLY A 143 -7.71 22.13 -15.66
C GLY A 143 -8.10 22.73 -14.29
N ALA A 144 -7.94 21.94 -13.23
CA ALA A 144 -8.26 22.34 -11.87
C ALA A 144 -7.07 23.07 -11.24
N ARG A 145 -7.33 23.85 -10.18
CA ARG A 145 -6.30 24.65 -9.50
C ARG A 145 -6.44 24.62 -7.99
N ARG A 146 -5.31 24.75 -7.30
CA ARG A 146 -5.27 24.95 -5.85
C ARG A 146 -5.79 26.34 -5.50
N VAL A 147 -6.65 26.43 -4.49
CA VAL A 147 -7.21 27.70 -3.98
C VAL A 147 -7.25 27.70 -2.46
N GLU A 148 -7.05 28.84 -1.82
CA GLU A 148 -7.07 28.91 -0.35
C GLU A 148 -8.45 28.63 0.25
N GLN A 149 -9.51 29.13 -0.38
CA GLN A 149 -10.90 28.90 0.03
C GLN A 149 -11.82 28.84 -1.20
N ARG A 150 -12.86 28.00 -1.13
CA ARG A 150 -13.97 28.05 -2.10
C ARG A 150 -14.77 29.31 -1.83
N VAL A 151 -14.79 30.25 -2.76
CA VAL A 151 -15.71 31.38 -2.69
C VAL A 151 -17.09 30.81 -2.99
N ALA A 152 -17.94 30.69 -1.96
CA ALA A 152 -19.34 30.34 -2.16
C ALA A 152 -19.97 31.47 -2.99
N HIS A 153 -20.24 31.21 -4.27
CA HIS A 153 -21.07 32.13 -5.04
C HIS A 153 -22.49 32.05 -4.46
N PRO A 154 -23.09 33.20 -4.07
CA PRO A 154 -24.42 33.27 -3.48
C PRO A 154 -25.53 32.95 -4.48
#